data_AF-B7FT70-F1
#
_entry.id   AF-B7FT70-F1
#
_cell.length_a   1.000
_cell.length_b   1.000
_cell.length_c   1.000
_cell.angle_alpha   90.00
_cell.angle_beta   90.00
_cell.angle_gamma   90.00
#
_symmetry.space_group_name_H-M   'P 1'
#
loop_
_entity.id
_entity.type
_entity.pdbx_description
1 polymer ?
#
loop_
_entity_poly.entity_id
_entity_poly.type
_entity_poly.pdbx_seq_one_letter_code
_entity_poly.pdbx_strand_id
1 'polypeptide(L)'
;MQGVDDSNGSFRAAVALNNMGVHFLERGSFSQALVTLKDSVAVLKALFNSDQAKVENLVQFPRDDQVLRKLKRAVQRSSEPTALSQIAKASSRTQVLEIKVVSHNAYNHPNPSIWSPQTLCPVRIETFDEDSDFGIETAIAIYNCGIANLCMSCDCLDQGLADVLKNDSLRLFRLSSCVLNHYSSLHEDDGAQFVGFLCLYVTVMERIVYVLAEQNNVMHALEASEKLHVLKALINDYDGLFFFSGVVSSMASAA
;
A
#
# COMPACT_ATOMS: atom_id res chain seq x y z
N MET A 1 7.47 -37.01 -4.34
CA MET A 1 8.23 -35.86 -3.83
C MET A 1 7.37 -34.64 -4.03
N GLN A 2 6.81 -34.12 -2.94
CA GLN A 2 6.01 -32.90 -2.92
C GLN A 2 6.98 -31.72 -3.07
N GLY A 3 6.94 -31.04 -4.22
CA GLY A 3 7.46 -29.68 -4.34
C GLY A 3 6.52 -28.79 -3.56
N VAL A 4 6.88 -28.50 -2.30
CA VAL A 4 6.19 -27.50 -1.50
C VAL A 4 6.34 -26.16 -2.22
N ASP A 5 5.25 -25.40 -2.28
CA ASP A 5 5.07 -24.24 -3.13
C ASP A 5 5.96 -23.07 -2.68
N ASP A 6 7.17 -22.95 -3.25
CA ASP A 6 8.16 -21.90 -2.96
C ASP A 6 7.61 -20.47 -3.18
N SER A 7 6.48 -20.33 -3.87
CA SER A 7 5.78 -19.05 -4.09
C SER A 7 5.29 -18.42 -2.77
N ASN A 8 4.77 -19.23 -1.84
CA ASN A 8 4.22 -18.76 -0.57
C ASN A 8 5.33 -18.16 0.32
N GLY A 9 6.51 -18.79 0.37
CA GLY A 9 7.66 -18.28 1.12
C GLY A 9 8.16 -16.92 0.60
N SER A 10 8.24 -16.78 -0.73
CA SER A 10 8.63 -15.52 -1.38
C SER A 10 7.59 -14.42 -1.16
N PHE A 11 6.30 -14.74 -1.21
CA PHE A 11 5.23 -13.78 -0.95
C PHE A 11 5.26 -13.26 0.49
N ARG A 12 5.33 -14.17 1.48
CA ARG A 12 5.47 -13.82 2.90
C ARG A 12 6.70 -12.93 3.16
N ALA A 13 7.82 -13.22 2.49
CA ALA A 13 9.01 -12.37 2.57
C ALA A 13 8.77 -10.96 2.01
N ALA A 14 8.02 -10.83 0.91
CA ALA A 14 7.67 -9.52 0.36
C ALA A 14 6.78 -8.71 1.31
N VAL A 15 5.80 -9.34 1.94
CA VAL A 15 4.95 -8.68 2.94
C VAL A 15 5.74 -8.29 4.19
N ALA A 16 6.62 -9.16 4.67
CA ALA A 16 7.51 -8.83 5.80
C ALA A 16 8.38 -7.62 5.47
N LEU A 17 8.96 -7.57 4.26
CA LEU A 17 9.71 -6.40 3.77
C LEU A 17 8.81 -5.14 3.69
N ASN A 18 7.57 -5.26 3.24
CA ASN A 18 6.62 -4.14 3.23
C ASN A 18 6.41 -3.59 4.65
N ASN A 19 6.06 -4.45 5.60
CA ASN A 19 5.76 -4.05 6.98
C ASN A 19 7.01 -3.47 7.69
N MET A 20 8.21 -4.00 7.42
CA MET A 20 9.47 -3.38 7.87
C MET A 20 9.67 -1.98 7.26
N GLY A 21 9.35 -1.82 5.97
CA GLY A 21 9.36 -0.52 5.29
C GLY A 21 8.43 0.50 5.96
N VAL A 22 7.21 0.08 6.31
CA VAL A 22 6.24 0.91 7.05
C VAL A 22 6.78 1.31 8.43
N HIS A 23 7.38 0.37 9.17
CA HIS A 23 8.04 0.65 10.44
C HIS A 23 9.18 1.67 10.32
N PHE A 24 9.94 1.66 9.21
CA PHE A 24 10.93 2.71 8.95
C PHE A 24 10.28 4.07 8.63
N LEU A 25 9.15 4.11 7.91
CA LEU A 25 8.41 5.35 7.64
C LEU A 25 7.91 6.00 8.93
N GLU A 26 7.36 5.21 9.85
CA GLU A 26 6.93 5.65 11.17
C GLU A 26 8.03 6.32 11.99
N ARG A 27 9.25 5.84 11.84
CA ARG A 27 10.44 6.36 12.52
C ARG A 27 11.11 7.53 11.79
N GLY A 28 10.53 8.03 10.71
CA GLY A 28 11.14 9.07 9.86
C GLY A 28 12.39 8.60 9.10
N SER A 29 12.67 7.29 9.05
CA SER A 29 13.86 6.72 8.42
C SER A 29 13.62 6.48 6.91
N PHE A 30 13.30 7.55 6.19
CA PHE A 30 12.74 7.49 4.82
C PHE A 30 13.66 6.82 3.80
N SER A 31 14.98 7.01 3.89
CA SER A 31 15.94 6.34 3.00
C SER A 31 15.93 4.81 3.21
N GLN A 32 15.95 4.35 4.47
CA GLN A 32 15.90 2.92 4.80
C GLN A 32 14.55 2.31 4.41
N ALA A 33 13.46 3.06 4.60
CA ALA A 33 12.13 2.67 4.16
C ALA A 33 12.09 2.44 2.64
N LEU A 34 12.56 3.42 1.85
CA LEU A 34 12.54 3.35 0.39
C LEU A 34 13.30 2.13 -0.13
N VAL A 35 14.50 1.86 0.39
CA VAL A 35 15.30 0.69 -0.01
C VAL A 35 14.56 -0.61 0.32
N THR A 36 13.93 -0.69 1.49
CA THR A 36 13.22 -1.89 1.95
C THR A 36 11.93 -2.13 1.17
N LEU A 37 11.18 -1.08 0.85
CA LEU A 37 9.98 -1.16 0.04
C LEU A 37 10.28 -1.51 -1.42
N LYS A 38 11.39 -1.00 -1.99
CA LYS A 38 11.90 -1.44 -3.30
C LYS A 38 12.25 -2.93 -3.30
N ASP A 39 12.86 -3.42 -2.23
CA ASP A 39 13.15 -4.85 -2.09
C ASP A 39 11.85 -5.69 -2.12
N SER A 40 10.80 -5.25 -1.39
CA SER A 40 9.46 -5.87 -1.36
C SER A 40 8.82 -5.91 -2.76
N VAL A 41 8.69 -4.76 -3.43
CA VAL A 41 8.10 -4.66 -4.79
C VAL A 41 8.85 -5.55 -5.78
N ALA A 42 10.18 -5.62 -5.67
CA ALA A 42 10.98 -6.47 -6.54
C ALA A 42 10.81 -7.97 -6.26
N VAL A 43 10.40 -8.39 -5.05
CA VAL A 43 10.02 -9.79 -4.78
C VAL A 43 8.64 -10.08 -5.38
N LEU A 44 7.66 -9.19 -5.17
CA LEU A 44 6.31 -9.33 -5.75
C LEU A 44 6.36 -9.41 -7.28
N LYS A 45 7.11 -8.52 -7.94
CA LYS A 45 7.29 -8.56 -9.39
C LYS A 45 7.86 -9.89 -9.89
N ALA A 46 8.78 -10.49 -9.14
CA ALA A 46 9.35 -11.79 -9.51
C ALA A 46 8.33 -12.93 -9.40
N LEU A 47 7.36 -12.82 -8.47
CA LEU A 47 6.24 -13.76 -8.36
C LEU A 47 5.32 -13.67 -9.58
N PHE A 48 4.85 -12.48 -9.96
CA PHE A 48 3.97 -12.32 -11.14
C PHE A 48 4.61 -12.79 -12.44
N ASN A 49 5.88 -12.45 -12.67
CA ASN A 49 6.59 -12.88 -13.88
C ASN A 49 6.72 -14.40 -13.95
N SER A 50 6.73 -15.08 -12.79
CA SER A 50 6.81 -16.53 -12.76
C SER A 50 5.49 -17.24 -13.02
N ASP A 51 4.37 -16.64 -12.66
CA ASP A 51 3.05 -17.20 -12.98
C ASP A 51 2.69 -16.98 -14.45
N GLN A 52 3.11 -15.87 -15.07
CA GLN A 52 3.03 -15.73 -16.53
C GLN A 52 3.92 -16.73 -17.27
N ALA A 53 5.11 -17.04 -16.73
CA ALA A 53 6.02 -18.04 -17.30
C ALA A 53 5.59 -19.50 -17.07
N LYS A 54 4.59 -19.78 -16.21
CA LYS A 54 3.97 -21.12 -16.14
C LYS A 54 3.17 -21.46 -17.42
N VAL A 55 2.90 -20.48 -18.28
CA VAL A 55 2.31 -20.70 -19.62
C VAL A 55 3.39 -21.06 -20.67
N GLU A 56 4.66 -20.71 -20.45
CA GLU A 56 5.76 -21.00 -21.41
C GLU A 56 7.08 -21.33 -20.68
N ASN A 57 7.19 -22.54 -20.16
CA ASN A 57 8.42 -23.29 -19.84
C ASN A 57 9.69 -22.52 -19.33
N LEU A 58 10.02 -22.80 -18.06
CA LEU A 58 11.39 -23.07 -17.58
C LEU A 58 12.46 -21.96 -17.70
N VAL A 59 12.33 -20.88 -16.93
CA VAL A 59 13.52 -20.12 -16.48
C VAL A 59 13.63 -20.23 -14.96
N GLN A 60 14.48 -21.17 -14.52
CA GLN A 60 14.89 -21.32 -13.12
C GLN A 60 15.74 -20.12 -12.70
N PHE A 61 15.11 -19.13 -12.07
CA PHE A 61 15.83 -18.22 -11.18
C PHE A 61 16.06 -18.93 -9.83
N PRO A 62 17.27 -18.93 -9.26
CA PRO A 62 17.49 -19.40 -7.90
C PRO A 62 16.90 -18.35 -6.94
N ARG A 63 15.63 -18.53 -6.55
CA ARG A 63 14.79 -17.51 -5.88
C ARG A 63 15.16 -17.29 -4.41
N ASP A 64 15.52 -18.35 -3.70
CA ASP A 64 15.60 -18.29 -2.23
C ASP A 64 16.77 -17.43 -1.73
N ASP A 65 17.94 -17.55 -2.34
CA ASP A 65 19.11 -16.78 -1.92
C ASP A 65 18.96 -15.28 -2.17
N GLN A 66 18.20 -14.87 -3.19
CA GLN A 66 17.99 -13.45 -3.45
C GLN A 66 16.98 -12.84 -2.48
N VAL A 67 15.87 -13.52 -2.24
CA VAL A 67 14.84 -13.10 -1.28
C VAL A 67 15.44 -13.06 0.13
N LEU A 68 16.16 -14.11 0.53
CA LEU A 68 16.82 -14.18 1.83
C LEU A 68 17.89 -13.10 1.98
N ARG A 69 18.67 -12.78 0.94
CA ARG A 69 19.61 -11.65 0.96
C ARG A 69 18.89 -10.31 1.13
N LYS A 70 17.76 -10.08 0.47
CA LYS A 70 16.95 -8.86 0.66
C LYS A 70 16.45 -8.75 2.10
N LEU A 71 15.92 -9.83 2.66
CA LEU A 71 15.45 -9.89 4.04
C LEU A 71 16.59 -9.65 5.05
N LYS A 72 17.73 -10.32 4.88
CA LYS A 72 18.92 -10.11 5.73
C LYS A 72 19.40 -8.66 5.69
N ARG A 73 19.44 -8.04 4.50
CA ARG A 73 19.79 -6.61 4.37
C ARG A 73 18.78 -5.71 5.07
N ALA A 74 17.48 -6.01 5.00
CA ALA A 74 16.44 -5.26 5.71
C ALA A 74 16.59 -5.37 7.22
N VAL A 75 16.87 -6.57 7.74
CA VAL A 75 17.12 -6.81 9.17
C VAL A 75 18.39 -6.10 9.63
N GLN A 76 19.46 -6.11 8.83
CA GLN A 76 20.67 -5.36 9.16
C GLN A 76 20.40 -3.85 9.26
N ARG A 77 19.56 -3.29 8.37
CA ARG A 77 19.14 -1.87 8.44
C ARG A 77 18.34 -1.55 9.70
N SER A 78 17.60 -2.52 10.26
CA SER A 78 16.83 -2.29 11.50
C SER A 78 17.67 -2.40 12.76
N SER A 79 18.75 -3.20 12.74
CA SER A 79 19.73 -3.30 13.84
C SER A 79 20.69 -2.12 13.89
N GLU A 80 20.97 -1.51 12.73
CA GLU A 80 21.77 -0.30 12.60
C GLU A 80 20.87 0.86 12.15
N PRO A 81 20.01 1.40 13.03
CA PRO A 81 19.28 2.62 12.70
C PRO A 81 20.34 3.68 12.40
N THR A 82 20.47 4.04 11.12
CA THR A 82 21.44 5.05 10.71
C THR A 82 21.16 6.26 11.57
N ALA A 83 22.15 6.66 12.37
CA ALA A 83 22.03 7.69 13.40
C ALA A 83 21.82 9.07 12.76
N LEU A 84 20.68 9.27 12.11
CA LEU A 84 20.12 10.55 11.74
C LEU A 84 19.22 11.05 12.88
N SER A 85 19.71 10.91 14.11
CA SER A 85 19.16 11.53 15.32
C SER A 85 19.18 13.07 15.30
N GLN A 86 19.47 13.69 14.14
CA GLN A 86 19.45 15.13 13.94
C GLN A 86 18.23 15.65 13.15
N ILE A 87 17.34 14.77 12.62
CA ILE A 87 16.11 15.19 11.92
C ILE A 87 14.85 14.95 12.79
N ALA A 88 15.00 15.07 14.12
CA ALA A 88 13.89 14.88 15.07
C ALA A 88 12.79 15.97 15.01
N LYS A 89 12.82 16.89 14.03
CA LYS A 89 11.78 17.91 13.83
C LYS A 89 10.73 17.57 12.75
N ALA A 90 10.89 16.46 12.01
CA ALA A 90 9.93 16.07 10.96
C ALA A 90 8.74 15.20 11.45
N SER A 91 8.71 14.84 12.73
CA SER A 91 7.92 13.70 13.25
C SER A 91 6.40 13.93 13.42
N SER A 92 5.82 15.06 13.02
CA SER A 92 4.38 15.32 13.22
C SER A 92 3.47 14.90 12.05
N ARG A 93 4.04 14.46 10.91
CA ARG A 93 3.29 14.41 9.63
C ARG A 93 2.94 13.00 9.11
N THR A 94 3.38 11.95 9.78
CA THR A 94 3.13 10.55 9.37
C THR A 94 2.18 9.89 10.36
N GLN A 95 1.02 9.41 9.87
CA GLN A 95 0.10 8.56 10.64
C GLN A 95 0.00 7.22 9.93
N VAL A 96 -0.07 6.10 10.63
CA VAL A 96 -0.14 4.78 9.99
C VAL A 96 -1.59 4.39 9.82
N LEU A 97 -1.96 3.91 8.64
CA LEU A 97 -3.24 3.23 8.46
C LEU A 97 -3.02 1.73 8.60
N GLU A 98 -3.58 1.16 9.68
CA GLU A 98 -3.69 -0.29 9.82
C GLU A 98 -4.94 -0.74 9.05
N ILE A 99 -4.74 -1.28 7.84
CA ILE A 99 -5.81 -1.95 7.11
C ILE A 99 -5.78 -3.41 7.55
N LYS A 100 -6.56 -3.73 8.58
CA LYS A 100 -7.02 -5.10 8.76
C LYS A 100 -8.01 -5.38 7.64
N VAL A 101 -7.65 -6.25 6.69
CA VAL A 101 -8.56 -6.70 5.61
C VAL A 101 -9.79 -7.43 6.19
N VAL A 102 -9.80 -7.71 7.50
CA VAL A 102 -10.99 -8.11 8.24
C VAL A 102 -11.19 -7.20 9.46
N SER A 103 -12.26 -6.41 9.45
CA SER A 103 -12.93 -5.72 10.60
C SER A 103 -12.94 -4.18 10.59
N HIS A 104 -13.96 -3.61 9.95
CA HIS A 104 -14.85 -2.50 10.37
C HIS A 104 -14.38 -1.25 11.17
N ASN A 105 -13.09 -1.06 11.51
CA ASN A 105 -12.67 -0.03 12.46
C ASN A 105 -11.92 1.16 11.86
N ALA A 106 -11.57 1.13 10.57
CA ALA A 106 -10.93 2.29 9.93
C ALA A 106 -11.86 3.51 9.81
N TYR A 107 -13.19 3.30 9.75
CA TYR A 107 -14.20 4.37 9.66
C TYR A 107 -14.66 4.94 11.00
N ASN A 108 -14.41 4.23 12.11
CA ASN A 108 -14.84 4.69 13.43
C ASN A 108 -13.86 5.63 14.12
N HIS A 109 -12.83 6.12 13.41
CA HIS A 109 -11.94 7.12 14.00
C HIS A 109 -12.66 8.48 14.02
N PRO A 110 -13.01 9.03 15.20
CA PRO A 110 -13.88 10.21 15.33
C PRO A 110 -13.20 11.53 14.91
N ASN A 111 -12.06 11.47 14.23
CA ASN A 111 -11.24 12.63 13.92
C ASN A 111 -11.06 12.81 12.40
N PRO A 112 -11.85 13.69 11.76
CA PRO A 112 -11.73 14.00 10.33
C PRO A 112 -10.36 14.59 9.93
N SER A 113 -9.48 14.91 10.89
CA SER A 113 -8.12 15.39 10.62
C SER A 113 -7.13 14.32 10.11
N ILE A 114 -7.45 13.02 10.24
CA ILE A 114 -6.63 11.94 9.68
C ILE A 114 -6.53 12.08 8.16
N TRP A 115 -7.57 12.64 7.53
CA TRP A 115 -7.65 12.81 6.08
C TRP A 115 -7.13 14.18 5.63
N SER A 116 -6.32 14.85 6.47
CA SER A 116 -5.57 16.00 6.00
C SER A 116 -4.73 15.57 4.78
N PRO A 117 -4.76 16.30 3.65
CA PRO A 117 -3.91 16.01 2.50
C PRO A 117 -2.42 16.02 2.88
N GLN A 118 -2.09 16.61 4.04
CA GLN A 118 -0.74 16.67 4.57
C GLN A 118 -0.30 15.40 5.30
N THR A 119 -1.23 14.57 5.80
CA THR A 119 -0.91 13.33 6.52
C THR A 119 -0.56 12.23 5.53
N LEU A 120 0.61 11.62 5.71
CA LEU A 120 1.06 10.49 4.89
C LEU A 120 0.74 9.19 5.63
N CYS A 121 0.06 8.28 4.94
CA CYS A 121 -0.57 7.11 5.53
C CYS A 121 -0.06 5.78 4.96
N PRO A 122 1.16 5.31 5.33
CA PRO A 122 1.60 3.99 4.91
C PRO A 122 0.66 2.91 5.47
N VAL A 123 0.52 1.82 4.71
CA VAL A 123 -0.42 0.73 4.97
C VAL A 123 0.32 -0.55 5.37
N ARG A 124 0.02 -1.08 6.55
CA ARG A 124 0.49 -2.41 6.97
C ARG A 124 -0.43 -3.50 6.44
N ILE A 125 0.14 -4.67 6.13
CA ILE A 125 -0.60 -5.89 5.77
C ILE A 125 -0.60 -6.79 7.00
N GLU A 126 -1.76 -6.96 7.64
CA GLU A 126 -1.87 -7.72 8.90
C GLU A 126 -2.38 -9.15 8.73
N THR A 127 -3.29 -9.35 7.79
CA THR A 127 -3.91 -10.64 7.52
C THR A 127 -3.30 -11.23 6.27
N PHE A 128 -3.01 -12.53 6.34
CA PHE A 128 -2.49 -13.33 5.25
C PHE A 128 -3.51 -14.41 4.99
N ASP A 129 -4.16 -14.32 3.84
CA ASP A 129 -4.92 -15.44 3.32
C ASP A 129 -4.05 -16.12 2.25
N GLU A 130 -3.79 -17.41 2.43
CA GLU A 130 -2.92 -18.17 1.52
C GLU A 130 -3.56 -18.35 0.15
N ASP A 131 -4.88 -18.20 0.07
CA ASP A 131 -5.67 -18.37 -1.14
C ASP A 131 -6.00 -17.03 -1.83
N SER A 132 -5.54 -15.90 -1.29
CA SER A 132 -5.84 -14.57 -1.84
C SER A 132 -4.97 -14.23 -3.04
N ASP A 133 -5.62 -13.65 -4.07
CA ASP A 133 -4.93 -13.06 -5.20
C ASP A 133 -4.00 -11.93 -4.71
N PHE A 134 -2.71 -12.02 -5.03
CA PHE A 134 -1.66 -11.07 -4.60
C PHE A 134 -1.84 -9.61 -5.07
N GLY A 135 -2.96 -9.28 -5.71
CA GLY A 135 -3.24 -7.98 -6.31
C GLY A 135 -3.29 -6.85 -5.29
N ILE A 136 -4.00 -7.02 -4.17
CA ILE A 136 -4.14 -5.98 -3.15
C ILE A 136 -2.79 -5.73 -2.46
N GLU A 137 -2.08 -6.77 -2.02
CA GLU A 137 -0.79 -6.63 -1.34
C GLU A 137 0.26 -6.01 -2.27
N THR A 138 0.16 -6.29 -3.56
CA THR A 138 1.02 -5.67 -4.58
C THR A 138 0.73 -4.19 -4.72
N ALA A 139 -0.55 -3.81 -4.78
CA ALA A 139 -0.94 -2.41 -4.75
C ALA A 139 -0.43 -1.72 -3.48
N ILE A 140 -0.60 -2.34 -2.31
CA ILE A 140 -0.11 -1.81 -1.02
C ILE A 140 1.41 -1.59 -1.04
N ALA A 141 2.19 -2.57 -1.48
CA ALA A 141 3.65 -2.46 -1.53
C ALA A 141 4.12 -1.34 -2.48
N ILE A 142 3.47 -1.22 -3.65
CA ILE A 142 3.74 -0.15 -4.61
C ILE A 142 3.36 1.21 -4.02
N TYR A 143 2.18 1.31 -3.41
CA TYR A 143 1.71 2.52 -2.75
C TYR A 143 2.67 2.98 -1.65
N ASN A 144 3.07 2.09 -0.74
CA ASN A 144 4.01 2.42 0.34
C ASN A 144 5.37 2.88 -0.22
N CYS A 145 5.85 2.26 -1.31
CA CYS A 145 7.05 2.72 -2.00
C CYS A 145 6.86 4.15 -2.56
N GLY A 146 5.67 4.48 -3.07
CA GLY A 146 5.29 5.83 -3.45
C GLY A 146 5.35 6.81 -2.27
N ILE A 147 4.79 6.43 -1.11
CA ILE A 147 4.85 7.23 0.13
C ILE A 147 6.29 7.50 0.55
N ALA A 148 7.17 6.49 0.49
CA ALA A 148 8.58 6.69 0.85
C ALA A 148 9.29 7.70 -0.07
N ASN A 149 9.04 7.66 -1.39
CA ASN A 149 9.57 8.67 -2.31
C ASN A 149 9.02 10.07 -2.00
N LEU A 150 7.72 10.18 -1.71
CA LEU A 150 7.09 11.44 -1.37
C LEU A 150 7.67 12.03 -0.07
N CYS A 151 7.83 11.23 0.98
CA CYS A 151 8.51 11.65 2.23
C CYS A 151 9.93 12.15 1.95
N MET A 152 10.72 11.38 1.18
CA MET A 152 12.08 11.79 0.82
C MET A 152 12.10 13.09 0.03
N SER A 153 11.11 13.35 -0.83
CA SER A 153 11.03 14.60 -1.58
C SER A 153 10.77 15.81 -0.68
N CYS A 154 10.01 15.64 0.42
CA CYS A 154 9.73 16.70 1.37
C CYS A 154 10.97 17.10 2.19
N ASP A 155 11.87 16.16 2.45
CA ASP A 155 13.09 16.36 3.24
C ASP A 155 14.33 16.66 2.37
N CYS A 156 14.18 16.70 1.04
CA CYS A 156 15.29 16.90 0.13
C CYS A 156 15.66 18.39 -0.02
N LEU A 157 16.93 18.73 0.19
CA LEU A 157 17.44 20.11 0.01
C LEU A 157 17.66 20.47 -1.47
N ASP A 158 17.89 19.47 -2.33
CA ASP A 158 18.08 19.66 -3.76
C ASP A 158 16.71 19.62 -4.46
N GLN A 159 16.27 20.77 -4.98
CA GLN A 159 14.98 20.91 -5.63
C GLN A 159 14.82 20.00 -6.86
N GLY A 160 15.88 19.80 -7.64
CA GLY A 160 15.83 18.94 -8.82
C GLY A 160 15.61 17.48 -8.43
N LEU A 161 16.30 17.01 -7.39
CA LEU A 161 16.09 15.67 -6.85
C LEU A 161 14.70 15.52 -6.20
N ALA A 162 14.23 16.55 -5.47
CA ALA A 162 12.90 16.56 -4.89
C ALA A 162 11.81 16.40 -5.97
N ASP A 163 11.94 17.10 -7.10
CA ASP A 163 10.99 17.01 -8.22
C ASP A 163 11.02 15.63 -8.88
N VAL A 164 12.20 15.01 -9.03
CA VAL A 164 12.34 13.62 -9.52
C VAL A 164 11.62 12.65 -8.57
N LEU A 165 11.84 12.76 -7.26
CA LEU A 165 11.21 11.91 -6.26
C LEU A 165 9.67 12.08 -6.24
N LYS A 166 9.17 13.32 -6.39
CA LYS A 166 7.72 13.58 -6.53
C LYS A 166 7.16 12.90 -7.78
N ASN A 167 7.82 13.04 -8.93
CA ASN A 167 7.40 12.40 -10.17
C ASN A 167 7.39 10.86 -10.06
N ASP A 168 8.39 10.29 -9.42
CA ASP A 168 8.46 8.84 -9.17
C ASP A 168 7.35 8.38 -8.21
N SER A 169 7.03 9.16 -7.17
CA SER A 169 5.90 8.87 -6.28
C SER A 169 4.57 8.85 -7.04
N LEU A 170 4.34 9.83 -7.92
CA LEU A 170 3.12 9.90 -8.74
C LEU A 170 3.00 8.71 -9.69
N ARG A 171 4.11 8.28 -10.30
CA ARG A 171 4.15 7.07 -11.14
C ARG A 171 3.78 5.82 -10.35
N LEU A 172 4.32 5.67 -9.14
CA LEU A 172 4.00 4.54 -8.27
C LEU A 172 2.54 4.55 -7.82
N PHE A 173 1.99 5.71 -7.45
CA PHE A 173 0.57 5.80 -7.09
C PHE A 173 -0.35 5.45 -8.26
N ARG A 174 -0.04 5.92 -9.47
CA ARG A 174 -0.77 5.52 -10.68
C ARG A 174 -0.69 4.02 -10.94
N LEU A 175 0.49 3.43 -10.79
CA LEU A 175 0.66 1.99 -10.94
C LEU A 175 -0.16 1.21 -9.90
N SER A 176 -0.15 1.64 -8.64
CA SER A 176 -1.01 1.07 -7.59
C SER A 176 -2.49 1.19 -7.95
N SER A 177 -2.93 2.34 -8.44
CA SER A 177 -4.31 2.56 -8.91
C SER A 177 -4.67 1.63 -10.07
N CYS A 178 -3.76 1.39 -11.02
CA CYS A 178 -3.99 0.43 -12.10
C CYS A 178 -4.16 -1.00 -11.59
N VAL A 179 -3.34 -1.43 -10.63
CA VAL A 179 -3.46 -2.77 -10.02
C VAL A 179 -4.80 -2.90 -9.30
N LEU A 180 -5.22 -1.87 -8.55
CA LEU A 180 -6.50 -1.86 -7.87
C LEU A 180 -7.68 -1.90 -8.84
N ASN A 181 -7.63 -1.11 -9.91
CA ASN A 181 -8.66 -1.11 -10.94
C ASN A 181 -8.81 -2.47 -11.63
N HIS A 182 -7.69 -3.17 -11.84
CA HIS A 182 -7.73 -4.53 -12.37
C HIS A 182 -8.32 -5.50 -11.34
N TYR A 183 -7.91 -5.40 -10.08
CA TYR A 183 -8.44 -6.24 -9.00
C TYR A 183 -9.96 -6.08 -8.83
N SER A 184 -10.50 -4.86 -8.87
CA SER A 184 -11.96 -4.64 -8.80
C SER A 184 -12.75 -5.34 -9.90
N SER A 185 -12.17 -5.49 -11.10
CA SER A 185 -12.85 -6.16 -12.21
C SER A 185 -12.92 -7.68 -12.06
N LEU A 186 -12.14 -8.26 -11.15
CA LEU A 186 -12.08 -9.71 -10.90
C LEU A 186 -12.92 -10.13 -9.67
N HIS A 187 -13.19 -9.21 -8.74
CA HIS A 187 -13.68 -9.52 -7.39
C HIS A 187 -14.92 -8.71 -6.99
N GLU A 188 -15.96 -8.68 -7.82
CA GLU A 188 -17.19 -7.92 -7.54
C GLU A 188 -18.05 -8.51 -6.39
N ASP A 189 -17.83 -9.79 -6.00
CA ASP A 189 -18.75 -10.53 -5.12
C ASP A 189 -18.33 -10.64 -3.63
N ASP A 190 -17.09 -10.31 -3.24
CA ASP A 190 -16.64 -10.41 -1.82
C ASP A 190 -16.83 -9.08 -1.06
N GLY A 191 -18.04 -8.88 -0.54
CA GLY A 191 -18.47 -7.60 0.05
C GLY A 191 -17.61 -7.08 1.22
N ALA A 192 -16.95 -7.94 2.02
CA ALA A 192 -16.13 -7.47 3.14
C ALA A 192 -14.74 -7.03 2.70
N GLN A 193 -14.11 -7.82 1.82
CA GLN A 193 -12.81 -7.46 1.22
C GLN A 193 -12.93 -6.23 0.32
N PHE A 194 -14.10 -6.07 -0.32
CA PHE A 194 -14.38 -4.95 -1.20
C PHE A 194 -14.30 -3.59 -0.49
N VAL A 195 -14.77 -3.48 0.76
CA VAL A 195 -14.67 -2.20 1.50
C VAL A 195 -13.21 -1.84 1.80
N GLY A 196 -12.40 -2.79 2.30
CA GLY A 196 -10.97 -2.55 2.56
C GLY A 196 -10.21 -2.17 1.28
N PHE A 197 -10.55 -2.82 0.17
CA PHE A 197 -10.08 -2.47 -1.17
C PHE A 197 -10.44 -1.03 -1.57
N LEU A 198 -11.71 -0.63 -1.41
CA LEU A 198 -12.17 0.72 -1.73
C LEU A 198 -11.47 1.78 -0.88
N CYS A 199 -11.25 1.52 0.41
CA CYS A 199 -10.49 2.42 1.29
C CYS A 199 -9.07 2.66 0.78
N LEU A 200 -8.38 1.57 0.39
CA LEU A 200 -7.04 1.65 -0.17
C LEU A 200 -7.07 2.44 -1.49
N TYR A 201 -8.06 2.21 -2.35
CA TYR A 201 -8.18 2.90 -3.63
C TYR A 201 -8.42 4.41 -3.43
N VAL A 202 -9.33 4.79 -2.53
CA VAL A 202 -9.52 6.19 -2.13
C VAL A 202 -8.21 6.81 -1.64
N THR A 203 -7.49 6.10 -0.77
CA THR A 203 -6.21 6.56 -0.22
C THR A 203 -5.17 6.81 -1.32
N VAL A 204 -5.04 5.89 -2.29
CA VAL A 204 -4.15 6.05 -3.45
C VAL A 204 -4.56 7.27 -4.29
N MET A 205 -5.85 7.41 -4.59
CA MET A 205 -6.37 8.50 -5.41
C MET A 205 -6.19 9.87 -4.75
N GLU A 206 -6.37 9.97 -3.43
CA GLU A 206 -6.06 11.19 -2.68
C GLU A 206 -4.60 11.60 -2.83
N ARG A 207 -3.67 10.65 -2.79
CA ARG A 207 -2.24 10.95 -3.00
C ARG A 207 -1.94 11.38 -4.43
N ILE A 208 -2.61 10.80 -5.43
CA ILE A 208 -2.50 11.25 -6.83
C ILE A 208 -2.96 12.70 -6.97
N VAL A 209 -4.15 13.03 -6.45
CA VAL A 209 -4.69 14.40 -6.48
C VAL A 209 -3.73 15.37 -5.79
N TYR A 210 -3.24 15.00 -4.61
CA TYR A 210 -2.30 15.83 -3.84
C TYR A 210 -1.02 16.14 -4.62
N VAL A 211 -0.34 15.11 -5.15
CA VAL A 211 0.93 15.32 -5.86
C VAL A 211 0.72 16.12 -7.15
N LEU A 212 -0.38 15.88 -7.88
CA LEU A 212 -0.70 16.65 -9.09
C LEU A 212 -0.98 18.13 -8.77
N ALA A 213 -1.69 18.41 -7.68
CA ALA A 213 -1.94 19.78 -7.23
C ALA A 213 -0.65 20.51 -6.83
N GLU A 214 0.24 19.84 -6.07
CA GLU A 214 1.57 20.37 -5.70
C GLU A 214 2.45 20.66 -6.92
N GLN A 215 2.30 19.90 -8.01
CA GLN A 215 3.02 20.10 -9.27
C GLN A 215 2.37 21.14 -10.20
N ASN A 216 1.33 21.86 -9.72
CA ASN A 216 0.52 22.78 -10.53
C ASN A 216 -0.14 22.13 -11.76
N ASN A 217 -0.37 20.82 -11.73
CA ASN A 217 -1.01 20.08 -12.80
C ASN A 217 -2.53 20.01 -12.60
N VAL A 218 -3.16 21.18 -12.63
CA VAL A 218 -4.56 21.38 -12.20
C VAL A 218 -5.54 20.52 -12.99
N MET A 219 -5.37 20.41 -14.31
CA MET A 219 -6.28 19.63 -15.16
C MET A 219 -6.30 18.14 -14.78
N HIS A 220 -5.13 17.53 -14.61
CA HIS A 220 -5.07 16.12 -14.20
C HIS A 220 -5.48 15.91 -12.74
N ALA A 221 -5.25 16.90 -11.87
CA ALA A 221 -5.73 16.84 -10.48
C ALA A 221 -7.27 16.83 -10.43
N LEU A 222 -7.94 17.64 -11.25
CA LEU A 222 -9.41 17.65 -11.37
C LEU A 222 -9.94 16.30 -11.86
N GLU A 223 -9.37 15.75 -12.94
CA GLU A 223 -9.77 14.43 -13.46
C GLU A 223 -9.62 13.32 -12.40
N ALA A 224 -8.52 13.33 -11.64
CA ALA A 224 -8.31 12.38 -10.55
C ALA A 224 -9.29 12.61 -9.39
N SER A 225 -9.66 13.87 -9.13
CA SER A 225 -10.63 14.24 -8.09
C SER A 225 -12.05 13.77 -8.42
N GLU A 226 -12.45 13.80 -9.69
CA GLU A 226 -13.75 13.26 -10.12
C GLU A 226 -13.84 11.75 -9.84
N LYS A 227 -12.79 11.00 -10.21
CA LYS A 227 -12.69 9.56 -9.91
C LYS A 227 -12.72 9.30 -8.39
N LEU A 228 -11.99 10.10 -7.62
CA LEU A 228 -12.00 10.03 -6.15
C LEU A 228 -13.40 10.26 -5.57
N HIS A 229 -14.16 11.20 -6.13
CA HIS A 229 -15.52 11.49 -5.67
C HIS A 229 -16.47 10.30 -5.90
N VAL A 230 -16.37 9.63 -7.06
CA VAL A 230 -17.13 8.41 -7.36
C VAL A 230 -16.78 7.29 -6.37
N LEU A 231 -15.49 7.06 -6.10
CA LEU A 231 -15.06 6.04 -5.13
C LEU A 231 -15.58 6.32 -3.71
N LYS A 232 -15.57 7.58 -3.28
CA LYS A 232 -16.13 7.98 -1.97
C LYS A 232 -17.64 7.80 -1.90
N ALA A 233 -18.36 8.06 -2.99
CA ALA A 233 -19.80 7.81 -3.05
C ALA A 233 -20.10 6.30 -2.92
N LEU A 234 -19.35 5.45 -3.61
CA LEU A 234 -19.49 3.99 -3.51
C LEU A 234 -19.32 3.50 -2.07
N ILE A 235 -18.31 3.98 -1.36
CA ILE A 235 -18.08 3.62 0.05
C ILE A 235 -19.29 3.98 0.92
N ASN A 236 -19.85 5.19 0.75
CA ASN A 236 -21.00 5.63 1.54
C ASN A 236 -22.24 4.76 1.28
N ASP A 237 -22.42 4.30 0.04
CA ASP A 237 -23.52 3.39 -0.31
C ASP A 237 -23.34 2.02 0.37
N TYR A 238 -22.10 1.51 0.45
CA TYR A 238 -21.78 0.27 1.16
C TYR A 238 -21.95 0.37 2.68
N ASP A 239 -21.51 1.46 3.30
CA ASP A 239 -21.70 1.68 4.75
C ASP A 239 -23.19 1.72 5.12
N GLY A 240 -24.02 2.31 4.26
CA GLY A 240 -25.48 2.27 4.40
C GLY A 240 -26.02 0.84 4.40
N LEU A 241 -25.57 -0.01 3.48
CA LEU A 241 -26.02 -1.40 3.35
C LEU A 241 -25.64 -2.26 4.57
N PHE A 242 -24.43 -2.10 5.11
CA PHE A 242 -24.00 -2.83 6.30
C PHE A 242 -24.74 -2.40 7.57
N PHE A 243 -25.07 -1.10 7.70
CA PHE A 243 -25.92 -0.61 8.79
C PHE A 243 -27.33 -1.24 8.74
N PHE A 244 -27.94 -1.38 7.56
CA PHE A 244 -29.25 -2.01 7.43
C PHE A 244 -29.21 -3.53 7.70
N SER A 245 -28.18 -4.24 7.24
CA SER A 245 -28.03 -5.69 7.47
C SER A 245 -27.85 -6.06 8.95
N GLY A 246 -27.05 -5.29 9.69
CA GLY A 246 -26.83 -5.49 11.12
C GLY A 246 -28.10 -5.25 11.97
N VAL A 247 -28.89 -4.24 11.60
CA VAL A 247 -30.17 -3.94 12.27
C VAL A 247 -31.18 -5.06 12.05
N VAL A 248 -31.31 -5.58 10.82
CA VAL A 248 -32.25 -6.66 10.48
C VAL A 248 -31.87 -7.99 11.17
N SER A 249 -30.58 -8.33 11.27
CA SER A 249 -30.13 -9.53 12.00
C SER A 249 -30.35 -9.42 13.51
N SER A 250 -30.18 -8.23 14.11
CA SER A 250 -30.45 -8.03 15.54
C SER A 250 -31.94 -8.19 15.87
N MET A 251 -32.83 -7.76 14.97
CA MET A 251 -34.28 -7.91 15.16
C MET A 251 -34.76 -9.35 14.93
N ALA A 252 -34.09 -10.14 14.09
CA ALA A 252 -34.42 -11.55 13.87
C ALA A 252 -33.96 -12.48 15.02
N SER A 253 -32.98 -12.07 15.83
CA SER A 253 -32.51 -12.83 17.00
C SER A 253 -33.30 -12.56 18.30
N ALA A 254 -34.18 -11.56 18.27
CA ALA A 254 -34.99 -11.11 19.41
C ALA A 254 -36.48 -11.49 19.29
N ALA A 255 -36.83 -12.33 18.30
CA ALA A 255 -38.15 -12.91 18.09
C ALA A 255 -38.07 -14.45 18.20
#